data_AF-A0A0C9ZMJ8-F1
#
_entry.id   AF-A0A0C9ZMJ8-F1
#
_cell.length_a   1.000
_cell.length_b   1.000
_cell.length_c   1.000
_cell.angle_alpha   90.00
_cell.angle_beta   90.00
_cell.angle_gamma   90.00
#
_symmetry.space_group_name_H-M   'P 1'
#
loop_
_entity.id
_entity.type
_entity.pdbx_description
1 polymer ?
#
loop_
_entity_poly.entity_id
_entity_poly.type
_entity_poly.pdbx_seq_one_letter_code
_entity_poly.pdbx_strand_id
1 'polypeptide(L)'
;MAILSARKLTHGGIFYELNNQELVAWLSTPGNRSSYLEHFRVEVIIKDWSYQLIIENVLISFNPTSPMVISEIETKGSLQPKLVIKARYIKPVACRNLSQ
;
A
#
# COMPACT_ATOMS: atom_id res chain seq x y z
N MET A 1 -26.14 -4.65 4.50
CA MET A 1 -24.93 -4.02 5.06
C MET A 1 -24.65 -4.66 6.41
N ALA A 2 -23.56 -5.43 6.56
CA ALA A 2 -23.22 -6.01 7.86
C ALA A 2 -21.70 -5.99 8.08
N ILE A 3 -21.28 -5.35 9.18
CA ILE A 3 -19.95 -5.53 9.76
C ILE A 3 -20.02 -6.86 10.52
N LEU A 4 -19.19 -7.83 10.16
CA LEU A 4 -19.20 -9.16 10.78
C LEU A 4 -18.53 -9.14 12.15
N SER A 5 -17.40 -8.46 12.24
CA SER A 5 -16.64 -8.35 13.48
C SER A 5 -15.80 -7.09 13.50
N ALA A 6 -15.50 -6.60 14.70
CA ALA A 6 -14.56 -5.50 14.92
C ALA A 6 -13.57 -5.93 16.00
N ARG A 7 -12.28 -5.94 15.67
CA ARG A 7 -11.22 -6.33 16.60
C ARG A 7 -10.31 -5.14 16.89
N LYS A 8 -10.14 -4.82 18.18
CA LYS A 8 -9.12 -3.86 18.61
C LYS A 8 -7.74 -4.51 18.51
N LEU A 9 -6.84 -3.84 17.80
CA LEU A 9 -5.43 -4.19 17.70
C LEU A 9 -4.67 -3.65 18.92
N THR A 10 -3.55 -4.30 19.26
CA THR A 10 -2.66 -3.92 20.37
C THR A 10 -2.14 -2.48 20.29
N HIS A 11 -2.06 -1.92 19.09
CA HIS A 11 -1.63 -0.54 18.85
C HIS A 11 -2.79 0.47 18.75
N GLY A 12 -3.99 0.12 19.22
CA GLY A 12 -5.14 1.04 19.28
C GLY A 12 -5.94 1.16 17.97
N GLY A 13 -5.49 0.53 16.88
CA GLY A 13 -6.28 0.41 15.65
C GLY A 13 -7.47 -0.53 15.81
N ILE A 14 -8.48 -0.38 14.95
CA ILE A 14 -9.63 -1.30 14.89
C ILE A 14 -9.62 -1.97 13.51
N PHE A 15 -9.64 -3.30 13.51
CA PHE A 15 -9.78 -4.10 12.30
C PHE A 15 -11.25 -4.46 12.13
N TYR A 16 -11.83 -4.06 11.00
CA TYR A 16 -13.21 -4.40 10.64
C TYR A 16 -13.23 -5.53 9.63
N GLU A 17 -14.00 -6.56 9.94
CA GLU A 17 -14.32 -7.64 9.02
C GLU A 17 -15.66 -7.33 8.35
N LEU A 18 -15.65 -7.23 7.03
CA LEU A 18 -16.81 -6.87 6.22
C LEU A 18 -17.18 -8.05 5.33
N ASN A 19 -18.47 -8.34 5.20
CA ASN A 19 -18.94 -9.46 4.39
C ASN A 19 -19.11 -9.15 2.90
N ASN A 20 -19.01 -7.87 2.50
CA ASN A 20 -19.26 -7.43 1.14
C ASN A 20 -18.08 -6.62 0.60
N GLN A 21 -17.57 -7.04 -0.56
CA GLN A 21 -16.50 -6.38 -1.29
C GLN A 21 -16.88 -4.97 -1.76
N GLU A 22 -18.15 -4.70 -2.08
CA GLU A 22 -18.62 -3.35 -2.43
C GLU A 22 -18.46 -2.38 -1.25
N LEU A 23 -18.61 -2.87 -0.03
CA LEU A 23 -18.49 -2.09 1.20
C LEU A 23 -17.02 -1.72 1.47
N VAL A 24 -16.10 -2.64 1.18
CA VAL A 24 -14.65 -2.38 1.18
C VAL A 24 -14.32 -1.32 0.13
N ALA A 25 -14.80 -1.48 -1.10
CA ALA A 25 -14.55 -0.51 -2.18
C ALA A 25 -15.12 0.88 -1.86
N TRP A 26 -16.30 0.93 -1.24
CA TRP A 26 -16.92 2.18 -0.79
C TRP A 26 -16.09 2.87 0.30
N LEU A 27 -15.61 2.13 1.31
CA LEU A 27 -14.74 2.67 2.37
C LEU A 27 -13.33 3.06 1.89
N SER A 28 -12.83 2.41 0.84
CA SER A 28 -11.54 2.77 0.23
C SER A 28 -11.62 4.04 -0.62
N THR A 29 -12.83 4.52 -0.95
CA THR A 29 -13.00 5.77 -1.70
C THR A 29 -12.74 6.97 -0.77
N PRO A 30 -11.78 7.87 -1.08
CA PRO A 30 -11.36 8.93 -0.16
C PRO A 30 -12.49 9.86 0.34
N GLY A 31 -13.45 10.18 -0.55
CA GLY A 31 -14.61 11.00 -0.19
C GLY A 31 -15.54 10.31 0.80
N ASN A 32 -15.93 9.07 0.51
CA ASN A 32 -16.82 8.28 1.36
C ASN A 32 -16.18 7.94 2.71
N ARG A 33 -14.88 7.65 2.70
CA ARG A 33 -14.07 7.48 3.91
C ARG A 33 -14.14 8.69 4.81
N SER A 34 -13.94 9.88 4.25
CA SER A 34 -13.95 11.13 5.02
C SER A 34 -15.32 11.38 5.65
N SER A 35 -16.40 11.22 4.87
CA SER A 35 -17.77 11.36 5.37
C SER A 35 -18.12 10.31 6.45
N TYR A 36 -17.64 9.08 6.30
CA TYR A 36 -17.82 8.03 7.30
C TYR A 36 -17.09 8.37 8.61
N LEU A 37 -15.84 8.83 8.52
CA LEU A 37 -15.06 9.23 9.70
C LEU A 37 -15.67 10.44 10.42
N GLU A 38 -16.15 11.43 9.66
CA GLU A 38 -16.83 12.62 10.20
C GLU A 38 -18.13 12.25 10.93
N HIS A 39 -18.90 11.30 10.37
CA HIS A 39 -20.13 10.82 11.00
C HIS A 39 -19.88 10.19 12.37
N PHE A 40 -18.80 9.43 12.53
CA PHE A 40 -18.45 8.80 13.80
C PHE A 40 -17.76 9.74 14.79
N ARG A 41 -17.35 10.96 14.38
CA ARG A 41 -16.62 11.93 15.22
C ARG A 41 -15.42 11.33 15.96
N VAL A 42 -14.82 10.28 15.39
CA VAL A 42 -13.66 9.61 15.96
C VAL A 42 -12.48 9.87 15.01
N GLU A 43 -11.33 10.24 15.55
CA GLU A 43 -10.06 10.25 14.82
C GLU A 43 -9.63 8.79 14.50
N VAL A 44 -10.31 8.15 13.55
CA VAL A 44 -9.95 6.81 13.07
C VAL A 44 -9.12 6.96 11.80
N ILE A 45 -7.88 6.49 11.85
CA ILE A 45 -7.03 6.38 10.66
C ILE A 45 -7.26 5.00 10.06
N ILE A 46 -8.01 4.93 8.95
CA ILE A 46 -8.07 3.71 8.14
C ILE A 46 -6.71 3.57 7.45
N LYS A 47 -5.91 2.59 7.86
CA LYS A 47 -4.55 2.44 7.33
C LYS A 47 -4.57 1.51 6.12
N ASP A 48 -4.28 2.05 4.95
CA ASP A 48 -4.02 1.23 3.77
C ASP A 48 -2.77 0.37 4.03
N TRP A 49 -2.90 -0.94 3.82
CA TRP A 49 -1.80 -1.88 4.06
C TRP A 49 -0.86 -1.91 2.86
N SER A 50 0.39 -1.53 3.12
CA SER A 50 1.49 -1.71 2.19
C SER A 50 2.17 -3.04 2.46
N TYR A 51 2.35 -3.86 1.42
CA TYR A 51 3.08 -5.13 1.52
C TYR A 51 4.47 -4.99 0.91
N GLN A 52 5.47 -5.65 1.52
CA GLN A 52 6.80 -5.73 0.95
C GLN A 52 6.87 -6.93 0.00
N LEU A 53 7.08 -6.66 -1.28
CA LEU A 53 7.29 -7.68 -2.31
C LEU A 53 8.79 -7.83 -2.60
N ILE A 54 9.22 -9.09 -2.77
CA ILE A 54 10.56 -9.43 -3.23
C ILE A 54 10.45 -9.84 -4.70
N ILE A 55 11.23 -9.17 -5.55
CA ILE A 55 11.26 -9.42 -6.99
C ILE A 55 12.67 -9.87 -7.36
N GLU A 56 12.75 -11.00 -8.05
CA GLU A 56 13.98 -11.58 -8.57
C GLU A 56 14.21 -11.13 -10.02
N ASN A 57 15.45 -11.20 -10.51
CA ASN A 57 15.83 -10.87 -11.89
C ASN A 57 15.52 -9.42 -12.35
N VAL A 58 15.66 -8.46 -11.43
CA VAL A 58 15.57 -7.04 -11.76
C VAL A 58 16.81 -6.62 -12.57
N LEU A 59 16.60 -5.82 -13.63
CA LEU A 59 17.68 -5.29 -14.47
C LEU A 59 18.72 -4.54 -13.62
N ILE A 60 20.00 -4.70 -13.95
CA ILE A 60 21.12 -4.04 -13.24
C ILE A 60 21.02 -2.50 -13.39
N SER A 61 20.45 -2.02 -14.49
CA SER A 61 20.20 -0.61 -14.76
C SER A 61 19.03 -0.02 -13.96
N PHE A 62 18.27 -0.83 -13.21
CA PHE A 62 17.14 -0.35 -12.43
C PHE A 62 17.61 0.55 -11.28
N ASN A 63 17.18 1.82 -11.29
CA ASN A 63 17.43 2.72 -10.19
C ASN A 63 16.18 2.86 -9.29
N PRO A 64 16.12 2.21 -8.12
CA PRO A 64 14.96 2.26 -7.22
C PRO A 64 14.73 3.63 -6.58
N THR A 65 15.70 4.54 -6.67
CA THR A 65 15.61 5.90 -6.12
C THR A 65 15.02 6.89 -7.12
N SER A 66 15.00 6.53 -8.41
CA SER A 66 14.50 7.43 -9.46
C SER A 66 12.97 7.35 -9.54
N PRO A 67 12.24 8.46 -9.29
CA PRO A 67 10.78 8.45 -9.35
C PRO A 67 10.25 8.20 -10.77
N MET A 68 11.00 8.57 -11.81
CA MET A 68 10.61 8.31 -13.20
C MET A 68 10.54 6.80 -13.48
N VAL A 69 11.53 6.03 -13.01
CA VAL A 69 11.59 4.58 -13.24
C VAL A 69 10.44 3.87 -12.52
N ILE A 70 10.07 4.32 -11.32
CA ILE A 70 8.91 3.79 -10.60
C ILE A 70 7.60 4.10 -11.33
N SER A 71 7.43 5.32 -11.82
CA SER A 71 6.24 5.71 -12.59
C SER A 71 6.12 4.92 -13.90
N GLU A 72 7.23 4.62 -14.57
CA GLU A 72 7.23 3.76 -15.76
C GLU A 72 6.80 2.32 -15.43
N ILE A 73 7.25 1.76 -14.30
CA ILE A 73 6.84 0.43 -13.86
C ILE A 73 5.34 0.41 -13.56
N GLU A 74 4.83 1.42 -12.87
CA GLU A 74 3.39 1.54 -12.59
C GLU A 74 2.59 1.61 -13.89
N THR A 75 3.04 2.42 -14.84
CA THR A 75 2.38 2.60 -16.14
C THR A 75 2.41 1.31 -16.96
N LYS A 76 3.57 0.66 -17.07
CA LYS A 76 3.73 -0.59 -17.83
C LYS A 76 3.00 -1.76 -17.18
N GLY A 77 2.89 -1.75 -15.85
CA GLY A 77 2.21 -2.78 -15.07
C GLY A 77 0.70 -2.56 -14.92
N SER A 78 0.13 -1.52 -15.55
CA SER A 78 -1.28 -1.13 -15.37
C SER A 78 -1.67 -0.94 -13.89
N LEU A 79 -0.73 -0.45 -13.08
CA LEU A 79 -0.94 -0.16 -11.66
C LEU A 79 -1.48 1.27 -11.49
N GLN A 80 -2.15 1.52 -10.37
CA GLN A 80 -2.54 2.87 -10.03
C GLN A 80 -1.29 3.75 -9.82
N PRO A 81 -1.33 5.03 -10.24
CA PRO A 81 -0.22 5.95 -9.98
C PRO A 81 0.04 6.07 -8.49
N LYS A 82 1.32 6.05 -8.08
CA LYS A 82 1.78 6.14 -6.68
C LYS A 82 1.40 4.94 -5.80
N LEU A 83 1.07 3.79 -6.39
CA LEU A 83 0.84 2.56 -5.64
C LEU A 83 2.15 2.03 -5.02
N VAL A 84 3.29 2.23 -5.69
CA VAL A 84 4.60 1.82 -5.21
C VAL A 84 5.13 2.85 -4.22
N ILE A 85 5.01 2.57 -2.93
CA ILE A 85 5.43 3.48 -1.85
C ILE A 85 6.95 3.60 -1.78
N LYS A 86 7.68 2.49 -1.97
CA LYS A 86 9.14 2.46 -1.88
C LYS A 86 9.73 1.26 -2.61
N ALA A 87 10.75 1.50 -3.42
CA ALA A 87 11.62 0.46 -3.96
C ALA A 87 13.00 0.52 -3.29
N ARG A 88 13.60 -0.64 -3.04
CA ARG A 88 15.00 -0.76 -2.62
C ARG A 88 15.55 -2.11 -3.01
N TYR A 89 16.83 -2.18 -3.31
CA TYR A 89 17.51 -3.46 -3.34
C TYR A 89 17.60 -4.04 -1.92
N ILE A 90 17.50 -5.36 -1.82
CA ILE A 90 17.63 -6.09 -0.56
C ILE A 90 19.04 -5.92 0.01
N LYS A 91 20.06 -5.89 -0.87
CA LYS A 91 21.46 -5.71 -0.46
C LYS A 91 21.90 -4.24 -0.60
N PRO A 92 22.60 -3.69 0.40
CA PRO A 92 23.20 -2.36 0.32
C PRO A 92 24.29 -2.33 -0.75
N VAL A 93 24.56 -1.16 -1.32
CA VAL A 93 25.54 -0.98 -2.42
C VAL A 93 26.92 -1.53 -2.05
N ALA A 94 27.35 -1.37 -0.80
CA ALA A 94 28.63 -1.88 -0.28
C ALA A 94 28.76 -3.42 -0.36
N CYS A 95 27.65 -4.15 -0.46
CA CYS A 95 27.63 -5.61 -0.58
C CYS A 95 27.27 -6.07 -2.01
N ARG A 96 27.14 -5.16 -2.98
CA ARG A 96 26.94 -5.49 -4.39
C ARG A 96 28.32 -5.58 -5.02
N ASN A 97 28.77 -6.78 -5.38
CA ASN A 97 30.01 -6.93 -6.13
C ASN A 97 29.87 -6.17 -7.46
N LEU A 98 30.74 -5.18 -7.69
CA LEU A 98 30.77 -4.33 -8.89
C LEU A 98 31.36 -5.05 -10.13
N SER A 99 31.65 -6.35 -10.02
CA SER A 99 32.35 -7.15 -11.01
C SER A 99 31.40 -8.17 -11.63
N GLN A 100 30.57 -7.74 -12.58
CA GLN A 100 30.05 -8.61 -13.65
C GLN A 100 29.51 -7.81 -14.83
#